data_AF-A0A963RLA5-F1
#
_entry.id   AF-A0A963RLA5-F1
#
_cell.length_a   1.000
_cell.length_b   1.000
_cell.length_c   1.000
_cell.angle_alpha   90.00
_cell.angle_beta   90.00
_cell.angle_gamma   90.00
#
_symmetry.space_group_name_H-M   'P 1'
#
loop_
_entity.id
_entity.type
_entity.pdbx_description
1 polymer ?
#
loop_
_entity_poly.entity_id
_entity_poly.type
_entity_poly.pdbx_seq_one_letter_code
_entity_poly.pdbx_strand_id
1 'polypeptide(L)'
;MNKLSLLIALPLLVLTACGEEPAPEPTQTATVAPEPTPSAPTPDQALFTQLFADACPGAEPVNTSMCQRAMGADTVSCRYGLGDDEYLRHDATLALNEAGDGWTLVDPATVCAQ
;
A
#
# COMPACT_ATOMS: atom_id res chain seq x y z
N MET A 1 56.68 -25.29 -57.19
CA MET A 1 58.02 -25.60 -56.63
C MET A 1 58.09 -24.82 -55.32
N ASN A 2 58.07 -25.36 -54.11
CA ASN A 2 58.43 -26.64 -53.51
C ASN A 2 57.54 -26.77 -52.24
N LYS A 3 56.89 -27.89 -51.91
CA LYS A 3 57.43 -29.13 -51.30
C LYS A 3 58.51 -28.88 -50.24
N LEU A 4 58.10 -28.57 -49.01
CA LEU A 4 58.92 -28.81 -47.83
C LEU A 4 58.10 -29.55 -46.78
N SER A 5 58.22 -30.88 -46.85
CA SER A 5 57.92 -31.79 -45.74
C SER A 5 59.00 -31.65 -44.68
N LEU A 6 58.60 -31.36 -43.44
CA LEU A 6 59.26 -31.63 -42.15
C LEU A 6 58.42 -30.83 -41.14
N LEU A 7 57.84 -31.32 -40.05
CA LEU A 7 58.22 -32.38 -39.13
C LEU A 7 56.93 -32.87 -38.47
N ILE A 8 56.74 -34.18 -38.42
CA ILE A 8 55.76 -34.81 -37.54
C ILE A 8 56.36 -34.73 -36.13
N ALA A 9 55.89 -33.77 -35.34
CA ALA A 9 56.06 -33.74 -33.91
C ALA A 9 54.65 -33.74 -33.31
N LEU A 10 54.27 -34.89 -32.77
CA LEU A 10 53.04 -35.13 -32.04
C LEU A 10 53.23 -34.62 -30.60
N PRO A 11 52.54 -33.57 -30.12
CA PRO A 11 52.36 -33.40 -28.70
C PRO A 11 51.02 -34.01 -28.31
N LEU A 12 51.14 -34.84 -27.28
CA LEU A 12 50.11 -35.48 -26.50
C LEU A 12 48.82 -34.64 -26.34
N LEU A 13 47.70 -35.34 -26.49
CA LEU A 13 46.46 -35.09 -25.76
C LEU A 13 46.76 -34.76 -24.31
N VAL A 14 46.53 -33.53 -23.89
CA VAL A 14 46.17 -33.26 -22.50
C VAL A 14 45.20 -32.09 -22.43
N LEU A 15 43.97 -32.46 -22.05
CA LEU A 15 43.00 -31.67 -21.30
C LEU A 15 42.43 -30.46 -22.04
N THR A 16 41.25 -30.70 -22.64
CA THR A 16 40.17 -29.72 -22.61
C THR A 16 40.16 -29.06 -21.24
N ALA A 17 40.62 -27.81 -21.17
CA ALA A 17 40.22 -26.89 -20.12
C ALA A 17 38.71 -26.70 -20.28
N CYS A 18 37.95 -27.68 -19.81
CA CYS A 18 36.57 -27.54 -19.44
C CYS A 18 36.63 -26.65 -18.20
N GLY A 19 36.64 -25.34 -18.44
CA GLY A 19 36.32 -24.36 -17.43
C GLY A 19 34.84 -24.55 -17.10
N GLU A 20 34.55 -25.57 -16.30
CA GLU A 20 33.32 -25.61 -15.52
C GLU A 20 33.52 -24.63 -14.37
N GLU A 21 33.36 -23.34 -14.68
CA GLU A 21 33.03 -22.37 -13.66
C GLU A 21 31.64 -22.75 -13.15
N PRO A 22 31.45 -23.06 -11.85
CA PRO A 22 30.14 -23.34 -11.32
C PRO A 22 29.27 -22.10 -11.56
N ALA A 23 28.33 -22.21 -12.50
CA ALA A 23 27.32 -21.19 -12.68
C ALA A 23 26.62 -21.03 -11.33
N PRO A 24 26.58 -19.82 -10.73
CA PRO A 24 25.90 -19.62 -9.47
C PRO A 24 24.46 -20.07 -9.64
N GLU A 25 24.01 -20.98 -8.78
CA GLU A 25 22.61 -21.40 -8.72
C GLU A 25 21.73 -20.15 -8.63
N PRO A 26 20.61 -20.09 -9.38
CA PRO A 26 19.70 -18.98 -9.29
C PRO A 26 19.22 -18.88 -7.84
N THR A 27 19.74 -17.88 -7.13
CA THR A 27 19.23 -17.51 -5.81
C THR A 27 17.75 -17.24 -5.99
N GLN A 28 16.93 -18.03 -5.31
CA GLN A 28 15.49 -17.81 -5.27
C GLN A 28 15.26 -16.41 -4.69
N THR A 29 15.00 -15.44 -5.56
CA THR A 29 14.52 -14.13 -5.16
C THR A 29 13.26 -14.36 -4.34
N ALA A 30 13.30 -14.01 -3.06
CA ALA A 30 12.11 -14.06 -2.21
C ALA A 30 11.02 -13.21 -2.88
N THR A 31 9.94 -13.86 -3.30
CA THR A 31 8.71 -13.17 -3.70
C THR A 31 8.20 -12.43 -2.47
N VAL A 32 8.32 -11.10 -2.50
CA VAL A 32 7.66 -10.23 -1.52
C VAL A 32 6.15 -10.44 -1.71
N ALA A 33 5.48 -10.94 -0.68
CA ALA A 33 4.03 -11.02 -0.68
C ALA A 33 3.46 -9.60 -0.81
N PRO A 34 2.42 -9.38 -1.65
CA PRO A 34 1.80 -8.06 -1.75
C PRO A 34 1.30 -7.62 -0.37
N GLU A 35 1.51 -6.34 -0.05
CA GLU A 35 0.98 -5.75 1.18
C GLU A 35 -0.54 -5.93 1.23
N PRO A 36 -1.12 -6.23 2.41
CA PRO A 36 -2.55 -6.44 2.53
C PRO A 36 -3.28 -5.15 2.16
N THR A 37 -4.11 -5.20 1.12
CA THR A 37 -4.97 -4.07 0.78
C THR A 37 -6.04 -3.89 1.86
N PRO A 38 -6.17 -2.71 2.47
CA PRO A 38 -7.20 -2.45 3.46
C PRO A 38 -8.60 -2.68 2.88
N SER A 39 -9.39 -3.52 3.57
CA SER A 39 -10.69 -3.99 3.10
C SER A 39 -11.87 -3.17 3.64
N ALA A 40 -11.62 -2.17 4.50
CA ALA A 40 -12.69 -1.34 5.05
C ALA A 40 -13.52 -0.69 3.92
N PRO A 41 -14.86 -0.75 4.02
CA PRO A 41 -15.75 -0.14 3.04
C PRO A 41 -15.53 1.37 3.01
N THR A 42 -15.84 2.02 1.87
CA THR A 42 -15.87 3.48 1.82
C THR A 42 -16.87 3.99 2.86
N PRO A 43 -16.47 4.90 3.76
CA PRO A 43 -17.38 5.42 4.77
C PRO A 43 -18.48 6.24 4.10
N ASP A 44 -19.73 5.89 4.39
CA ASP A 44 -20.90 6.64 3.97
C ASP A 44 -21.33 7.63 5.07
N GLN A 45 -22.40 8.38 4.79
CA GLN A 45 -22.92 9.36 5.74
C GLN A 45 -23.33 8.72 7.06
N ALA A 46 -24.02 7.57 7.01
CA ALA A 46 -24.52 6.91 8.20
C ALA A 46 -23.38 6.44 9.12
N LEU A 47 -22.31 5.91 8.53
CA LEU A 47 -21.12 5.51 9.26
C LEU A 47 -20.43 6.72 9.89
N PHE A 48 -20.23 7.81 9.15
CA PHE A 48 -19.62 9.02 9.69
C PHE A 48 -20.45 9.62 10.84
N THR A 49 -21.77 9.70 10.68
CA THR A 49 -22.67 10.23 11.72
C THR A 49 -22.58 9.42 13.01
N GLN A 50 -22.51 8.09 12.94
CA GLN A 50 -22.29 7.27 14.13
C GLN A 50 -20.93 7.52 14.77
N LEU A 51 -19.84 7.46 13.98
CA LEU A 51 -18.49 7.69 14.49
C LEU A 51 -18.34 9.07 15.14
N PHE A 52 -18.98 10.09 14.56
CA PHE A 52 -18.99 11.44 15.13
C PHE A 52 -19.80 11.48 16.44
N ALA A 53 -20.99 10.88 16.49
CA ALA A 53 -21.81 10.85 17.70
C ALA A 53 -21.12 10.10 18.86
N ASP A 54 -20.43 8.99 18.56
CA ASP A 54 -19.65 8.23 19.53
C ASP A 54 -18.45 9.03 20.05
N ALA A 55 -17.74 9.74 19.17
CA ALA A 55 -16.56 10.52 19.54
C ALA A 55 -16.91 11.85 20.23
N CYS A 56 -18.02 12.47 19.86
CA CYS A 56 -18.44 13.80 20.28
C CYS A 56 -19.81 13.79 20.98
N PRO A 57 -19.92 13.13 22.16
CA PRO A 57 -21.19 13.08 22.88
C PRO A 57 -21.58 14.49 23.34
N GLY A 58 -22.67 15.01 22.77
CA GLY A 58 -23.22 16.34 23.09
C GLY A 58 -22.96 17.43 22.05
N ALA A 59 -22.24 17.13 20.96
CA ALA A 59 -22.18 18.00 19.79
C ALA A 59 -23.53 18.00 19.04
N GLU A 60 -23.74 19.01 18.20
CA GLU A 60 -24.88 19.01 17.27
C GLU A 60 -24.84 17.78 16.36
N PRO A 61 -26.00 17.22 15.97
CA PRO A 61 -26.03 16.05 15.10
C PRO A 61 -25.49 16.41 13.71
N VAL A 62 -24.80 15.45 13.09
CA VAL A 62 -24.42 15.58 11.68
C VAL A 62 -25.67 15.55 10.81
N ASN A 63 -25.90 16.63 10.05
CA ASN A 63 -27.00 16.75 9.11
C ASN A 63 -26.66 16.12 7.75
N THR A 64 -25.48 16.46 7.24
CA THR A 64 -24.98 15.97 5.97
C THR A 64 -23.46 15.79 6.04
N SER A 65 -22.95 14.80 5.32
CA SER A 65 -21.53 14.52 5.23
C SER A 65 -21.16 13.91 3.88
N MET A 66 -19.95 14.21 3.42
CA MET A 66 -19.35 13.67 2.22
C MET A 66 -17.92 13.26 2.51
N CYS A 67 -17.67 11.96 2.43
CA CYS A 67 -16.37 11.36 2.64
C CYS A 67 -15.74 10.94 1.32
N GLN A 68 -14.48 11.31 1.11
CA GLN A 68 -13.72 10.98 -0.09
C GLN A 68 -12.42 10.27 0.28
N ARG A 69 -12.24 9.08 -0.29
CA ARG A 69 -11.04 8.25 -0.15
C ARG A 69 -10.31 8.19 -1.49
N ALA A 70 -9.02 8.51 -1.48
CA ALA A 70 -8.18 8.24 -2.65
C ALA A 70 -7.91 6.73 -2.77
N MET A 71 -7.81 6.20 -3.99
CA MET A 71 -7.51 4.78 -4.19
C MET A 71 -6.18 4.40 -3.52
N GLY A 72 -6.21 3.40 -2.64
CA GLY A 72 -5.05 2.95 -1.88
C GLY A 72 -4.66 3.84 -0.69
N ALA A 73 -5.45 4.85 -0.32
CA ALA A 73 -5.19 5.66 0.87
C ALA A 73 -5.71 4.98 2.13
N ASP A 74 -4.96 5.07 3.22
CA ASP A 74 -5.34 4.55 4.55
C ASP A 74 -6.19 5.55 5.36
N THR A 75 -6.47 6.70 4.76
CA THR A 75 -7.25 7.79 5.35
C THR A 75 -8.37 8.24 4.43
N VAL A 76 -9.40 8.81 5.03
CA VAL A 76 -10.56 9.39 4.34
C VAL A 76 -10.76 10.81 4.83
N SER A 77 -10.95 11.75 3.90
CA SER A 77 -11.31 13.12 4.21
C SER A 77 -12.82 13.27 4.12
N CYS A 78 -13.46 13.65 5.22
CA CYS A 78 -14.88 13.89 5.32
C CYS A 78 -15.13 15.38 5.51
N ARG A 79 -16.04 15.95 4.73
CA ARG A 79 -16.63 17.26 5.02
C ARG A 79 -18.05 17.06 5.53
N TYR A 80 -18.48 17.83 6.52
CA TYR A 80 -19.76 17.64 7.17
C TYR A 80 -20.37 18.96 7.66
N GLY A 81 -21.69 18.95 7.79
CA GLY A 81 -22.49 20.02 8.37
C GLY A 81 -23.19 19.54 9.64
N LEU A 82 -23.29 20.42 10.63
CA LEU A 82 -23.90 20.18 11.92
C LEU A 82 -25.27 20.88 12.01
N GLY A 83 -26.23 20.28 12.71
CA GLY A 83 -27.54 20.87 12.97
C GLY A 83 -28.32 21.12 11.68
N ASP A 84 -28.47 22.38 11.31
CA ASP A 84 -29.13 22.80 10.06
C ASP A 84 -28.13 23.15 8.93
N ASP A 85 -26.81 22.98 9.13
CA ASP A 85 -25.81 23.28 8.10
C ASP A 85 -25.87 22.26 6.95
N GLU A 86 -26.18 22.76 5.76
CA GLU A 86 -26.18 22.00 4.51
C GLU A 86 -24.90 22.21 3.68
N TYR A 87 -24.01 23.10 4.13
CA TYR A 87 -22.87 23.58 3.33
C TYR A 87 -21.56 22.83 3.59
N LEU A 88 -21.56 21.82 4.47
CA LEU A 88 -20.39 20.97 4.75
C LEU A 88 -19.18 21.81 5.23
N ARG A 89 -19.42 22.73 6.17
CA ARG A 89 -18.41 23.73 6.59
C ARG A 89 -17.28 23.16 7.43
N HIS A 90 -17.45 21.96 7.96
CA HIS A 90 -16.48 21.32 8.84
C HIS A 90 -15.75 20.20 8.12
N ASP A 91 -14.52 19.94 8.53
CA ASP A 91 -13.70 18.85 8.03
C ASP A 91 -13.31 17.89 9.15
N ALA A 92 -13.19 16.62 8.79
CA ALA A 92 -12.73 15.55 9.64
C ALA A 92 -11.92 14.56 8.81
N THR A 93 -10.89 13.98 9.43
CA THR A 93 -10.14 12.87 8.82
C THR A 93 -10.44 11.59 9.58
N LEU A 94 -10.77 10.54 8.83
CA LEU A 94 -10.86 9.19 9.34
C LEU A 94 -9.59 8.42 8.95
N ALA A 95 -9.09 7.59 9.85
CA ALA A 95 -8.06 6.60 9.58
C ALA A 95 -8.62 5.20 9.80
N LEU A 96 -8.01 4.21 9.14
CA LEU A 96 -8.31 2.81 9.42
C LEU A 96 -8.03 2.48 10.89
N ASN A 97 -8.90 1.64 11.48
CA ASN A 97 -8.63 1.04 12.78
C ASN A 97 -7.46 0.05 12.67
N GLU A 98 -6.93 -0.39 13.81
CA GLU A 98 -5.79 -1.34 13.86
C GLU A 98 -6.08 -2.67 13.14
N ALA A 99 -7.36 -3.05 13.03
CA ALA A 99 -7.79 -4.27 12.35
C ALA A 99 -7.97 -4.11 10.82
N GLY A 100 -7.98 -2.88 10.30
CA GLY A 100 -8.12 -2.58 8.86
C GLY A 100 -9.53 -2.83 8.29
N ASP A 101 -10.53 -3.01 9.14
CA ASP A 101 -11.93 -3.29 8.78
C ASP A 101 -12.90 -2.14 9.06
N GLY A 102 -12.44 -1.12 9.79
CA GLY A 102 -13.27 0.00 10.23
C GLY A 102 -12.51 1.33 10.25
N TRP A 103 -13.23 2.39 10.57
CA TRP A 103 -12.72 3.77 10.57
C TRP A 103 -12.78 4.38 11.95
N THR A 104 -11.81 5.24 12.27
CA THR A 104 -11.77 6.04 13.48
C THR A 104 -11.43 7.48 13.16
N LEU A 105 -11.96 8.42 13.94
CA LEU A 105 -11.58 9.84 13.85
C LEU A 105 -10.12 10.02 14.27
N VAL A 106 -9.33 10.70 13.43
CA VAL A 106 -7.91 10.96 13.69
C VAL A 106 -7.72 11.97 14.83
N ASP A 107 -8.53 13.02 14.84
CA ASP A 107 -8.46 14.08 15.85
C ASP A 107 -9.87 14.42 16.35
N PRO A 108 -10.43 13.59 17.25
CA PRO A 108 -11.74 13.86 17.81
C PRO A 108 -11.75 15.16 18.63
N ALA A 109 -10.64 15.56 19.27
CA ALA A 109 -10.64 16.79 20.08
C ALA A 109 -10.88 18.04 19.22
N THR A 110 -10.24 18.14 18.06
CA THR A 110 -10.47 19.24 17.11
C THR A 110 -11.84 19.13 16.44
N VAL A 111 -12.26 17.92 16.07
CA VAL A 111 -13.55 17.66 15.40
C VAL A 111 -14.74 17.95 16.33
N CYS A 112 -14.65 17.63 17.62
CA CYS A 112 -15.70 17.88 18.60
C CYS A 112 -15.73 19.33 19.12
N ALA A 113 -14.71 20.15 18.80
CA ALA A 113 -14.65 21.55 19.22
C ALA A 113 -15.33 22.51 18.23
N GLN A 114 -15.94 21.96 17.18
CA GLN A 114 -16.64 22.71 16.14
C GLN A 114 -18.01 23.23 16.58
#